data_AF-A0A662RY41-F1
#
_entry.id   AF-A0A662RY41-F1
#
_cell.length_a   1.000
_cell.length_b   1.000
_cell.length_c   1.000
_cell.angle_alpha   90.00
_cell.angle_beta   90.00
_cell.angle_gamma   90.00
#
_symmetry.space_group_name_H-M   'P 1'
#
loop_
_entity.id
_entity.type
_entity.pdbx_description
1 polymer ?
#
loop_
_entity_poly.entity_id
_entity_poly.type
_entity_poly.pdbx_seq_one_letter_code
_entity_poly.pdbx_strand_id
1 'polypeptide(L)'
;MRVHVVAHPFGILLLDGDGNALFYSAFSSPEDAGESLYLMSLGRSFHQVEKVRAAIESMGGEVEEVVVPSRELASSLGYSGRVIVDLNSPVAKAVRERALQIAKEMGFQGDRREYNDYVTQVGIEISRRRIKDELSQRDNLIIRAIDYVDHLNKSLNVLIPAIREWYSIYFP
;
A
#
# COMPACT_ATOMS: atom_id res chain seq x y z
N MET A 1 -30.33 2.63 -1.39
CA MET A 1 -29.50 2.95 -0.21
C MET A 1 -28.10 3.41 -0.63
N ARG A 2 -27.52 4.35 0.13
CA ARG A 2 -26.13 4.81 -0.03
C ARG A 2 -25.22 3.98 0.88
N VAL A 3 -24.13 3.46 0.34
CA VAL A 3 -23.12 2.70 1.09
C VAL A 3 -21.76 3.36 0.99
N HIS A 4 -20.91 3.12 1.98
CA HIS A 4 -19.57 3.70 2.07
C HIS A 4 -18.52 2.60 2.09
N VAL A 5 -17.50 2.71 1.23
CA VAL A 5 -16.35 1.79 1.24
C VAL A 5 -15.12 2.52 1.74
N VAL A 6 -14.52 2.02 2.82
CA VAL A 6 -13.40 2.68 3.52
C VAL A 6 -12.29 1.68 3.78
N ALA A 7 -11.05 2.08 3.48
CA ALA A 7 -9.87 1.29 3.81
C ALA A 7 -9.46 1.49 5.28
N HIS A 8 -9.12 0.40 5.94
CA HIS A 8 -8.60 0.37 7.31
C HIS A 8 -7.33 -0.52 7.33
N PRO A 9 -6.35 -0.29 8.23
CA PRO A 9 -5.14 -1.12 8.29
C PRO A 9 -5.38 -2.62 8.44
N PHE A 10 -6.54 -3.03 8.98
CA PHE A 10 -6.93 -4.43 9.16
C PHE A 10 -7.83 -4.99 8.05
N GLY A 11 -8.31 -4.16 7.12
CA GLY A 11 -9.20 -4.64 6.06
C GLY A 11 -9.94 -3.53 5.31
N ILE A 12 -10.85 -3.95 4.44
CA ILE A 12 -11.73 -3.06 3.68
C ILE A 12 -13.13 -3.17 4.25
N LEU A 13 -13.71 -2.04 4.63
CA LEU A 13 -15.00 -1.93 5.27
C LEU A 13 -16.05 -1.51 4.24
N LEU A 14 -17.22 -2.15 4.31
CA LEU A 14 -18.46 -1.71 3.69
C LEU A 14 -19.41 -1.27 4.79
N LEU A 15 -19.81 -0.01 4.75
CA LEU A 15 -20.57 0.65 5.80
C LEU A 15 -21.88 1.21 5.24
N ASP A 16 -22.89 1.35 6.08
CA ASP A 16 -24.10 2.11 5.76
C ASP A 16 -23.87 3.64 5.84
N GLY A 17 -24.92 4.43 5.63
CA GLY A 17 -24.87 5.89 5.71
C GLY A 17 -24.61 6.45 7.12
N ASP A 18 -24.86 5.65 8.17
CA ASP A 18 -24.64 6.01 9.57
C ASP A 18 -23.24 5.58 10.07
N GLY A 19 -22.51 4.81 9.25
CA GLY A 19 -21.17 4.32 9.53
C GLY A 19 -21.14 2.99 10.29
N ASN A 20 -22.23 2.22 10.30
CA ASN A 20 -22.23 0.86 10.83
C ASN A 20 -21.71 -0.12 9.76
N ALA A 21 -20.96 -1.13 10.17
CA ALA A 21 -20.42 -2.12 9.25
C ALA A 21 -21.49 -3.09 8.75
N LEU A 22 -21.73 -3.08 7.44
CA LEU A 22 -22.57 -4.05 6.74
C LEU A 22 -21.75 -5.31 6.39
N PHE A 23 -20.49 -5.11 6.02
CA PHE A 23 -19.55 -6.18 5.68
C PHE A 23 -18.11 -5.69 5.85
N TYR A 24 -17.17 -6.61 6.07
CA TYR A 24 -15.76 -6.31 6.00
C TYR A 24 -14.98 -7.48 5.41
N SER A 25 -13.87 -7.16 4.74
CA SER A 25 -12.87 -8.15 4.35
C SER A 25 -11.55 -7.84 5.02
N ALA A 26 -11.15 -8.70 5.97
CA ALA A 26 -9.92 -8.54 6.72
C ALA A 26 -8.67 -8.94 5.92
N PHE A 27 -7.53 -8.34 6.26
CA PHE A 27 -6.20 -8.78 5.87
C PHE A 27 -5.71 -9.88 6.80
N SER A 28 -4.93 -10.82 6.25
CA SER A 28 -4.44 -11.99 6.99
C SER A 28 -3.23 -11.66 7.86
N SER A 29 -2.41 -10.69 7.45
CA SER A 29 -1.20 -10.27 8.14
C SER A 29 -0.83 -8.81 7.79
N PRO A 30 0.12 -8.18 8.49
CA PRO A 30 0.64 -6.87 8.12
C PRO A 30 1.23 -6.81 6.70
N GLU A 31 1.82 -7.91 6.23
CA GLU A 31 2.38 -8.02 4.87
C GLU A 31 1.26 -8.04 3.81
N ASP A 32 0.20 -8.82 4.03
CA ASP A 32 -0.99 -8.85 3.16
C ASP A 32 -1.68 -7.47 3.13
N ALA A 33 -1.82 -6.84 4.29
CA ALA A 33 -2.33 -5.47 4.40
C ALA A 33 -1.46 -4.47 3.63
N GLY A 34 -0.15 -4.53 3.81
CA GLY A 34 0.80 -3.64 3.15
C GLY A 34 0.79 -3.81 1.63
N GLU A 35 0.70 -5.04 1.12
CA GLU A 35 0.57 -5.32 -0.31
C GLU A 35 -0.74 -4.81 -0.88
N SER A 36 -1.84 -5.14 -0.22
CA SER A 36 -3.19 -4.76 -0.65
C SER A 36 -3.38 -3.25 -0.66
N LEU A 37 -2.94 -2.54 0.39
CA LEU A 37 -3.01 -1.08 0.46
C LEU A 37 -2.01 -0.41 -0.50
N TYR A 38 -0.90 -1.08 -0.83
CA TYR A 38 0.00 -0.62 -1.89
C TYR A 38 -0.67 -0.72 -3.27
N LEU A 39 -1.27 -1.86 -3.61
CA LEU A 39 -2.05 -2.04 -4.84
C LEU A 39 -3.22 -1.06 -4.91
N MET A 40 -3.89 -0.82 -3.78
CA MET A 40 -4.91 0.22 -3.66
C MET A 40 -4.36 1.58 -4.07
N SER A 41 -3.18 1.97 -3.57
CA SER A 41 -2.57 3.26 -3.90
C SER A 41 -2.19 3.43 -5.38
N LEU A 42 -2.11 2.32 -6.13
CA LEU A 42 -1.93 2.31 -7.59
C LEU A 42 -3.26 2.23 -8.36
N GLY A 43 -4.40 2.20 -7.66
CA GLY A 43 -5.73 2.00 -8.24
C GLY A 43 -5.95 0.60 -8.81
N ARG A 44 -5.17 -0.39 -8.38
CA ARG A 44 -5.26 -1.79 -8.84
C ARG A 44 -6.17 -2.60 -7.92
N SER A 45 -6.91 -3.55 -8.50
CA SER A 45 -7.76 -4.49 -7.75
C SER A 45 -6.92 -5.46 -6.91
N PHE A 46 -7.51 -5.95 -5.82
CA PHE A 46 -6.93 -6.95 -4.93
C PHE A 46 -8.04 -7.69 -4.17
N HIS A 47 -7.73 -8.86 -3.63
CA HIS A 47 -8.68 -9.85 -3.11
C HIS A 47 -9.72 -9.29 -2.13
N GLN A 48 -9.31 -8.46 -1.18
CA GLN A 48 -10.19 -7.94 -0.12
C GLN A 48 -11.17 -6.89 -0.67
N VAL A 49 -10.75 -6.08 -1.64
CA VAL A 49 -11.65 -5.16 -2.35
C VAL A 49 -12.61 -5.92 -3.27
N GLU A 50 -12.18 -7.02 -3.88
CA GLU A 50 -13.05 -7.88 -4.71
C GLU A 50 -14.15 -8.54 -3.89
N LYS A 51 -13.85 -9.00 -2.67
CA LYS A 51 -14.86 -9.50 -1.73
C LYS A 51 -15.88 -8.43 -1.35
N VAL A 52 -15.42 -7.20 -1.11
CA VAL A 52 -16.32 -6.07 -0.82
C VAL A 52 -17.16 -5.71 -2.03
N ARG A 53 -16.59 -5.71 -3.25
CA ARG A 53 -17.35 -5.54 -4.49
C ARG A 53 -18.43 -6.62 -4.63
N ALA A 54 -18.07 -7.88 -4.44
CA ALA A 54 -19.01 -8.99 -4.50
C ALA A 54 -20.13 -8.86 -3.44
N ALA A 55 -19.80 -8.37 -2.24
CA ALA A 55 -20.80 -8.07 -1.21
C ALA A 55 -21.78 -6.98 -1.67
N ILE A 56 -21.29 -5.89 -2.26
CA ILE A 56 -22.14 -4.82 -2.83
C ILE A 56 -23.03 -5.38 -3.94
N GLU A 57 -22.48 -6.19 -4.84
CA GLU A 57 -23.23 -6.80 -5.95
C GLU A 57 -24.30 -7.78 -5.45
N SER A 58 -24.03 -8.51 -4.35
CA SER A 58 -24.99 -9.43 -3.74
C SER A 58 -26.17 -8.73 -3.04
N MET A 59 -26.01 -7.46 -2.67
CA MET A 59 -27.10 -6.62 -2.16
C MET A 59 -28.08 -6.20 -3.29
N GLY A 60 -27.74 -6.45 -4.56
CA GLY A 60 -28.60 -6.16 -5.70
C GLY A 60 -28.84 -4.66 -5.95
N GLY A 61 -29.97 -4.33 -6.56
CA GLY A 61 -30.37 -2.95 -6.89
C GLY A 61 -30.72 -2.07 -5.68
N GLU A 62 -30.55 -2.57 -4.45
CA GLU A 62 -30.73 -1.79 -3.23
C GLU A 62 -29.63 -0.76 -3.03
N VAL A 63 -28.46 -0.93 -3.67
CA VAL A 63 -27.36 0.05 -3.61
C VAL A 63 -27.51 1.05 -4.75
N GLU A 64 -27.87 2.29 -4.40
CA GLU A 64 -28.05 3.40 -5.37
C GLU A 64 -26.72 4.05 -5.71
N GLU A 65 -25.84 4.18 -4.72
CA GLU A 65 -24.52 4.77 -4.89
C GLU A 65 -23.52 4.30 -3.83
N VAL A 66 -22.27 4.17 -4.27
CA VAL A 66 -21.13 3.78 -3.43
C VAL A 66 -20.24 5.00 -3.22
N VAL A 67 -20.04 5.40 -1.97
CA VAL A 67 -19.18 6.53 -1.61
C VAL A 67 -17.82 6.02 -1.15
N VAL A 68 -16.75 6.54 -1.74
CA VAL A 68 -15.36 6.22 -1.36
C VAL A 68 -14.58 7.49 -1.01
N PRO A 69 -13.62 7.42 -0.06
CA PRO A 69 -12.81 8.56 0.35
C PRO A 69 -11.62 8.87 -0.57
N SER A 70 -11.39 8.11 -1.64
CA SER A 70 -10.27 8.34 -2.57
C SER A 70 -10.56 7.81 -3.97
N ARG A 71 -9.89 8.39 -4.98
CA ARG A 71 -10.03 7.96 -6.38
C ARG A 71 -9.36 6.61 -6.62
N GLU A 72 -8.27 6.37 -5.90
CA GLU A 72 -7.50 5.14 -5.92
C GLU A 72 -8.35 3.97 -5.45
N LEU A 73 -9.08 4.12 -4.33
CA LEU A 73 -10.01 3.09 -3.86
C LEU A 73 -11.20 2.89 -4.82
N ALA A 74 -11.73 3.96 -5.44
CA ALA A 74 -12.74 3.82 -6.50
C ALA A 74 -12.21 2.97 -7.67
N SER A 75 -10.98 3.27 -8.13
CA SER A 75 -10.32 2.54 -9.22
C SER A 75 -10.10 1.08 -8.86
N SER A 76 -9.57 0.81 -7.67
CA SER A 76 -9.35 -0.55 -7.16
C SER A 76 -10.65 -1.34 -7.00
N LEU A 77 -11.73 -0.67 -6.58
CA LEU A 77 -13.05 -1.29 -6.44
C LEU A 77 -13.59 -1.75 -7.79
N GLY A 78 -13.39 -0.94 -8.85
CA GLY A 78 -13.84 -1.28 -10.20
C GLY A 78 -15.35 -1.58 -10.26
N TYR A 79 -16.14 -0.97 -9.39
CA TYR A 79 -17.59 -1.16 -9.36
C TYR A 79 -18.23 -0.43 -10.54
N SER A 80 -19.10 -1.13 -11.27
CA SER A 80 -19.71 -0.61 -12.51
C SER A 80 -20.90 0.33 -12.24
N GLY A 81 -21.44 0.35 -11.03
CA GLY A 81 -22.54 1.23 -10.65
C GLY A 81 -22.08 2.66 -10.33
N ARG A 82 -22.97 3.46 -9.75
CA ARG A 82 -22.67 4.86 -9.41
C ARG A 82 -21.69 4.94 -8.24
N VAL A 83 -20.48 5.43 -8.50
CA VAL A 83 -19.45 5.68 -7.48
C VAL A 83 -19.23 7.18 -7.30
N ILE A 84 -19.27 7.65 -6.05
CA ILE A 84 -18.99 9.04 -5.66
C ILE A 84 -17.69 9.06 -4.85
N VAL A 85 -16.75 9.88 -5.28
CA VAL A 85 -15.51 10.13 -4.52
C VAL A 85 -15.74 11.34 -3.60
N ASP A 86 -15.83 11.10 -2.30
CA ASP A 86 -15.96 12.14 -1.27
C ASP A 86 -14.75 12.10 -0.33
N LEU A 87 -13.78 12.98 -0.61
CA LEU A 87 -12.55 13.13 0.17
C LEU A 87 -12.81 13.53 1.64
N ASN A 88 -13.96 14.15 1.92
CA ASN A 88 -14.34 14.64 3.24
C ASN A 88 -15.46 13.81 3.89
N SER A 89 -15.67 12.58 3.41
CA SER A 89 -16.69 11.66 3.91
C SER A 89 -16.72 11.61 5.45
N PRO A 90 -17.83 12.04 6.08
CA PRO A 90 -18.00 11.99 7.54
C PRO A 90 -17.86 10.57 8.08
N VAL A 91 -18.35 9.58 7.33
CA VAL A 91 -18.23 8.15 7.67
C VAL A 91 -16.75 7.73 7.70
N ALA A 92 -15.97 8.10 6.68
CA ALA A 92 -14.53 7.79 6.66
C ALA A 92 -13.78 8.48 7.81
N LYS A 93 -14.18 9.70 8.19
CA LYS A 93 -13.63 10.40 9.36
C LYS A 93 -13.97 9.66 10.65
N ALA A 94 -15.21 9.25 10.84
CA ALA A 94 -15.66 8.50 12.01
C ALA A 94 -14.97 7.14 12.15
N VAL A 95 -14.66 6.48 11.02
CA VAL A 95 -13.84 5.25 11.00
C VAL A 95 -12.44 5.51 11.53
N ARG A 96 -11.78 6.60 11.10
CA ARG A 96 -10.45 6.97 11.58
C ARG A 96 -10.42 7.31 13.07
N GLU A 97 -11.42 8.04 13.55
CA GLU A 97 -11.55 8.40 14.98
C GLU A 97 -11.74 7.16 15.87
N ARG A 98 -12.40 6.11 15.35
CA ARG A 98 -12.68 4.86 16.04
C ARG A 98 -11.84 3.67 15.55
N ALA A 99 -10.68 3.92 14.94
CA ALA A 99 -9.93 2.90 14.21
C ALA A 99 -9.57 1.66 15.07
N LEU A 100 -9.11 1.85 16.31
CA LEU A 100 -8.84 0.71 17.21
C LEU A 100 -10.12 -0.06 17.57
N GLN A 101 -11.23 0.63 17.78
CA GLN A 101 -12.50 -0.02 18.11
C GLN A 101 -12.99 -0.88 16.94
N ILE A 102 -12.89 -0.35 15.72
CA ILE A 102 -13.23 -1.10 14.50
C ILE A 102 -12.27 -2.28 14.29
N ALA A 103 -10.98 -2.13 14.61
CA ALA A 103 -10.04 -3.25 14.60
C ALA A 103 -10.52 -4.39 15.54
N LYS A 104 -10.99 -4.04 16.74
CA LYS A 104 -11.54 -5.02 17.69
C LYS A 104 -12.79 -5.72 17.17
N GLU A 105 -13.68 -4.97 16.51
CA GLU A 105 -14.87 -5.53 15.86
C GLU A 105 -14.53 -6.50 14.71
N MET A 106 -13.39 -6.29 14.05
CA MET A 106 -12.83 -7.22 13.04
C MET A 106 -12.01 -8.38 13.64
N GLY A 107 -11.99 -8.54 14.97
CA GLY A 107 -11.36 -9.66 15.65
C GLY A 107 -9.95 -9.39 16.21
N PHE A 108 -9.46 -8.15 16.17
CA PHE A 108 -8.21 -7.79 16.85
C PHE A 108 -8.39 -7.82 18.37
N GLN A 109 -7.63 -8.67 19.06
CA GLN A 109 -7.76 -8.84 20.53
C GLN A 109 -6.73 -8.03 21.33
N GLY A 110 -5.80 -7.38 20.64
CA GLY A 110 -4.68 -6.69 21.28
C GLY A 110 -5.03 -5.34 21.90
N ASP A 111 -4.05 -4.79 22.61
CA ASP A 111 -4.16 -3.46 23.21
C ASP A 111 -3.80 -2.32 22.22
N ARG A 112 -3.79 -1.07 22.71
CA ARG A 112 -3.44 0.10 21.90
C ARG A 112 -2.00 0.06 21.40
N ARG A 113 -1.07 -0.49 22.19
CA ARG A 113 0.34 -0.57 21.82
C ARG A 113 0.51 -1.59 20.70
N GLU A 114 -0.05 -2.78 20.85
CA GLU A 114 -0.02 -3.83 19.83
C GLU A 114 -0.69 -3.38 18.52
N TYR A 115 -1.78 -2.61 18.61
CA TYR A 115 -2.40 -2.00 17.43
C TYR A 115 -1.45 -1.03 16.71
N ASN A 116 -0.77 -0.16 17.46
CA ASN A 116 0.17 0.79 16.87
C ASN A 116 1.39 0.06 16.26
N ASP A 117 1.85 -1.01 16.89
CA ASP A 117 2.93 -1.85 16.37
C ASP A 117 2.50 -2.52 15.04
N TYR A 118 1.28 -3.06 14.97
CA TYR A 118 0.70 -3.59 13.73
C TYR A 118 0.62 -2.54 12.63
N VAL A 119 0.05 -1.36 12.92
CA VAL A 119 -0.08 -0.27 11.93
C VAL A 119 1.30 0.20 11.45
N THR A 120 2.30 0.23 12.34
CA THR A 120 3.68 0.55 11.99
C THR A 120 4.26 -0.49 11.02
N GLN A 121 4.04 -1.78 11.27
CA GLN A 121 4.48 -2.85 10.36
C GLN A 121 3.82 -2.73 8.98
N VAL A 122 2.51 -2.46 8.92
CA VAL A 122 1.82 -2.18 7.65
C VAL A 122 2.46 -1.00 6.91
N GLY A 123 2.77 0.09 7.61
CA GLY A 123 3.44 1.26 7.04
C GLY A 123 4.84 0.94 6.49
N ILE A 124 5.60 0.10 7.18
CA ILE A 124 6.91 -0.39 6.72
C ILE A 124 6.75 -1.21 5.43
N GLU A 125 5.77 -2.10 5.37
CA GLU A 125 5.52 -2.96 4.20
C GLU A 125 5.09 -2.16 2.96
N ILE A 126 4.28 -1.10 3.14
CA ILE A 126 3.93 -0.15 2.05
C ILE A 126 5.18 0.61 1.60
N SER A 127 5.97 1.13 2.54
CA SER A 127 7.18 1.91 2.25
C SER A 127 8.23 1.09 1.51
N ARG A 128 8.45 -0.16 1.96
CA ARG A 128 9.37 -1.11 1.31
C ARG A 128 8.97 -1.36 -0.15
N ARG A 129 7.66 -1.54 -0.42
CA ARG A 129 7.14 -1.73 -1.79
C ARG A 129 7.36 -0.49 -2.65
N ARG A 130 7.05 0.70 -2.14
CA ARG A 130 7.32 1.97 -2.85
C ARG A 130 8.78 2.13 -3.23
N ILE A 131 9.69 1.91 -2.28
CA ILE A 131 11.14 1.96 -2.52
C ILE A 131 11.54 0.93 -3.58
N LYS A 132 11.06 -0.32 -3.47
CA LYS A 132 11.37 -1.37 -4.44
C LYS A 132 10.92 -1.00 -5.85
N ASP A 133 9.71 -0.47 -6.01
CA ASP A 133 9.16 -0.10 -7.31
C ASP A 133 9.90 1.09 -7.93
N GLU A 134 10.29 2.10 -7.14
CA GLU A 134 11.13 3.21 -7.60
C GLU A 134 12.54 2.75 -8.01
N LEU A 135 13.16 1.86 -7.23
CA LEU A 135 14.47 1.30 -7.53
C LEU A 135 14.47 0.37 -8.75
N SER A 136 13.34 -0.27 -9.03
CA SER A 136 13.18 -1.20 -10.16
C SER A 136 12.89 -0.49 -11.48
N GLN A 137 12.71 0.85 -11.47
CA GLN A 137 12.55 1.60 -12.71
C GLN A 137 13.84 1.52 -13.55
N ARG A 138 13.67 1.13 -14.82
CA ARG A 138 14.78 0.86 -15.75
C ARG A 138 15.78 2.02 -15.85
N ASP A 139 15.29 3.26 -15.81
CA ASP A 139 16.12 4.45 -15.94
C ASP A 139 17.07 4.61 -14.73
N ASN A 140 16.58 4.33 -13.52
CA ASN A 140 17.41 4.35 -12.32
C ASN A 140 18.50 3.26 -12.36
N LEU A 141 18.21 2.10 -12.93
CA LEU A 141 19.20 1.04 -13.10
C LEU A 141 20.29 1.41 -14.11
N ILE A 142 19.92 2.06 -15.22
CA ILE A 142 20.87 2.54 -16.25
C ILE A 142 21.77 3.63 -15.66
N ILE A 143 21.19 4.63 -14.99
CA ILE A 143 21.96 5.72 -14.35
C ILE A 143 22.98 5.13 -13.36
N ARG A 144 22.55 4.19 -12.50
CA ARG A 144 23.45 3.52 -11.56
C ARG A 144 24.56 2.72 -12.25
N ALA A 145 24.25 2.03 -13.34
CA ALA A 145 25.28 1.31 -14.09
C ALA A 145 26.33 2.25 -14.67
N ILE A 146 25.93 3.39 -15.22
CA ILE A 146 26.85 4.44 -15.72
C ILE A 146 27.71 4.98 -14.58
N ASP A 147 27.11 5.32 -13.44
CA ASP A 147 27.83 5.80 -12.25
C ASP A 147 28.86 4.77 -11.75
N TYR A 148 28.51 3.50 -11.73
CA TYR A 148 29.43 2.43 -11.32
C TYR A 148 30.59 2.23 -12.29
N VAL A 149 30.36 2.38 -13.60
CA VAL A 149 31.45 2.36 -14.59
C VAL A 149 32.42 3.54 -14.36
N ASP A 150 31.92 4.74 -14.06
CA ASP A 150 32.77 5.89 -13.75
C ASP A 150 33.57 5.67 -12.44
N HIS A 151 32.92 5.15 -11.40
CA HIS A 151 33.59 4.79 -10.15
C HIS A 151 34.67 3.72 -10.35
N LEU A 152 34.43 2.72 -11.20
CA LEU A 152 35.44 1.72 -11.56
C LEU A 152 36.62 2.36 -12.29
N ASN A 153 36.38 3.26 -13.25
CA ASN A 153 37.45 3.97 -13.95
C ASN A 153 38.31 4.81 -12.98
N LYS A 154 37.67 5.56 -12.08
CA LYS A 154 38.37 6.31 -11.02
C LYS A 154 39.19 5.38 -10.12
N SER A 155 38.64 4.25 -9.73
CA SER A 155 39.34 3.27 -8.90
C SER A 155 40.53 2.65 -9.63
N LEU A 156 40.38 2.28 -10.90
CA LEU A 156 41.46 1.76 -11.74
C LEU A 156 42.59 2.77 -11.92
N ASN A 157 42.25 4.05 -12.09
CA ASN A 157 43.25 5.12 -12.20
C ASN A 157 44.10 5.29 -10.93
N VAL A 158 43.60 4.86 -9.76
CA VAL A 158 44.35 4.84 -8.50
C VAL A 158 45.10 3.52 -8.33
N LEU A 159 44.46 2.39 -8.63
CA LEU A 159 45.01 1.05 -8.43
C LEU A 159 46.12 0.71 -9.42
N ILE A 160 46.00 1.10 -10.69
CA ILE A 160 46.99 0.76 -11.73
C ILE A 160 48.37 1.37 -11.41
N PRO A 161 48.49 2.68 -11.08
CA PRO A 161 49.78 3.24 -10.66
C PRO A 161 50.35 2.56 -9.42
N ALA A 162 49.53 2.30 -8.40
CA ALA A 162 49.97 1.65 -7.17
C ALA A 162 50.51 0.23 -7.43
N ILE A 163 49.82 -0.55 -8.27
CA ILE A 163 50.26 -1.90 -8.66
C ILE A 163 51.56 -1.81 -9.47
N ARG A 164 51.66 -0.86 -10.41
CA ARG A 164 52.88 -0.65 -11.20
C ARG A 164 54.06 -0.29 -10.31
N GLU A 165 53.89 0.68 -9.41
CA GLU A 165 54.92 1.10 -8.47
C GLU A 165 55.42 -0.06 -7.61
N TRP A 166 54.48 -0.87 -7.08
CA TRP A 166 54.82 -2.05 -6.30
C TRP A 166 55.57 -3.12 -7.12
N TYR A 167 55.10 -3.44 -8.33
CA TYR A 167 55.71 -4.48 -9.16
C TYR A 167 57.05 -4.06 -9.78
N SER A 168 57.23 -2.77 -10.08
CA SER A 168 58.49 -2.23 -10.62
C SER A 168 59.68 -2.40 -9.68
N ILE A 169 59.45 -2.68 -8.40
CA ILE A 169 60.52 -3.10 -7.46
C ILE A 169 61.18 -4.40 -7.92
N TYR A 170 60.39 -5.33 -8.47
CA TYR A 170 60.84 -6.63 -8.95
C TYR A 170 61.24 -6.60 -10.42
N PHE A 171 60.47 -5.90 -11.26
CA PHE A 171 60.69 -5.82 -12.70
C PHE A 171 60.44 -4.40 -13.23
N PRO A 172 61.51 -3.61 -13.43
CA PRO A 172 61.42 -2.20 -13.84
C PRO A 172 60.70 -1.98 -15.17
#